data_AF-A0A7I9YGT5-F1
#
_entry.id   AF-A0A7I9YGT5-F1
#
_cell.length_a   1.000
_cell.length_b   1.000
_cell.length_c   1.000
_cell.angle_alpha   90.00
_cell.angle_beta   90.00
_cell.angle_gamma   90.00
#
_symmetry.space_group_name_H-M   'P 1'
#
loop_
_entity.id
_entity.type
_entity.pdbx_description
1 polymer ?
#
loop_
_entity_poly.entity_id
_entity_poly.type
_entity_poly.pdbx_seq_one_letter_code
_entity_poly.pdbx_strand_id
1 'polypeptide(L)'
;MRFLTAALFWLLATVTLAVTLPTAWAQCNLVDADGYARLAQRAAAQPALQDAVAAELSSQAVRLIRAQGFPINPAPVREAAAEYTAGPSFPAQFVKLNRDGHDWLLSGDDTGPWEIDVVPMLRDKAFAQLLGDYNVALPASMTVPLTPTSTEVTRPGGLHRFAVWGPSLSLVLVALTGLCAALTIAAARHRGRALASLGVSGLLVGAAGWSGIEVARRYLNQVLNQATGDIRRIADAVADVAEASLHQWLNVTLAAGAVMVLVGVAVALLGAMRR
;
A
#
# COMPACT_ATOMS: atom_id res chain seq x y z
N MET A 1 -39.68 -11.32 -17.01
CA MET A 1 -38.82 -10.11 -17.12
C MET A 1 -38.21 -9.69 -15.79
N ARG A 2 -38.97 -9.37 -14.73
CA ARG A 2 -38.42 -8.88 -13.44
C ARG A 2 -37.31 -9.74 -12.80
N PHE A 3 -37.39 -11.07 -12.93
CA PHE A 3 -36.34 -11.96 -12.44
C PHE A 3 -35.01 -11.79 -13.21
N LEU A 4 -35.06 -11.78 -14.54
CA LEU A 4 -33.89 -11.54 -15.40
C LEU A 4 -33.26 -10.18 -15.11
N THR A 5 -34.08 -9.14 -14.91
CA THR A 5 -33.63 -7.81 -14.55
C THR A 5 -32.92 -7.79 -13.19
N ALA A 6 -33.49 -8.45 -12.17
CA ALA A 6 -32.87 -8.56 -10.86
C ALA A 6 -31.55 -9.36 -10.90
N ALA A 7 -31.51 -10.45 -11.68
CA ALA A 7 -30.31 -11.26 -11.88
C ALA A 7 -29.20 -10.48 -12.60
N LEU A 8 -29.55 -9.69 -13.62
CA LEU A 8 -28.61 -8.82 -14.32
C LEU A 8 -27.98 -7.79 -13.38
N PHE A 9 -28.81 -7.05 -12.63
CA PHE A 9 -28.29 -6.06 -11.67
C PHE A 9 -27.48 -6.71 -10.54
N TRP A 10 -27.84 -7.92 -10.13
CA TRP A 10 -27.06 -8.68 -9.15
C TRP A 10 -25.67 -9.06 -9.67
N LEU A 11 -25.58 -9.53 -10.93
CA LEU A 11 -24.29 -9.81 -11.57
C LEU A 11 -23.46 -8.53 -11.71
N LEU A 12 -24.06 -7.43 -12.17
CA LEU A 12 -23.39 -6.14 -12.27
C LEU A 12 -22.91 -5.64 -10.91
N ALA A 13 -23.71 -5.76 -9.85
CA ALA A 13 -23.32 -5.41 -8.49
C ALA A 13 -22.12 -6.26 -8.02
N THR A 14 -22.10 -7.54 -8.38
CA THR A 14 -20.99 -8.45 -8.02
C THR A 14 -19.69 -8.07 -8.73
N VAL A 15 -19.76 -7.85 -10.04
CA VAL A 15 -18.58 -7.47 -10.86
C VAL A 15 -18.06 -6.10 -10.45
N THR A 16 -18.95 -5.13 -10.27
CA THR A 16 -18.56 -3.78 -9.83
C THR A 16 -17.97 -3.79 -8.44
N LEU A 17 -18.51 -4.58 -7.49
CA LEU A 17 -17.91 -4.76 -6.17
C LEU A 17 -16.49 -5.34 -6.25
N ALA A 18 -16.27 -6.33 -7.12
CA ALA A 18 -14.95 -6.95 -7.33
C ALA A 18 -13.88 -5.98 -7.83
N VAL A 19 -14.28 -4.96 -8.61
CA VAL A 19 -13.37 -3.89 -9.07
C VAL A 19 -13.27 -2.75 -8.05
N THR A 20 -14.38 -2.42 -7.39
CA THR A 20 -14.47 -1.30 -6.44
C THR A 20 -13.60 -1.53 -5.23
N LEU A 21 -13.56 -2.74 -4.67
CA LEU A 21 -12.76 -3.04 -3.48
C LEU A 21 -11.26 -2.79 -3.65
N PRO A 22 -10.56 -3.40 -4.63
CA PRO A 22 -9.13 -3.13 -4.83
C PRO A 22 -8.88 -1.69 -5.24
N THR A 23 -9.77 -1.07 -6.03
CA THR A 23 -9.64 0.35 -6.43
C THR A 23 -9.74 1.29 -5.23
N ALA A 24 -10.75 1.10 -4.38
CA ALA A 24 -10.94 1.90 -3.17
C ALA A 24 -9.80 1.69 -2.17
N TRP A 25 -9.34 0.45 -2.00
CA TRP A 25 -8.17 0.16 -1.17
C TRP A 25 -6.92 0.88 -1.69
N ALA A 26 -6.63 0.80 -2.99
CA ALA A 26 -5.48 1.47 -3.60
C ALA A 26 -5.60 2.99 -3.44
N GLN A 27 -6.79 3.55 -3.65
CA GLN A 27 -7.02 4.97 -3.45
C GLN A 27 -6.77 5.41 -2.00
N CYS A 28 -7.27 4.65 -1.02
CA CYS A 28 -7.16 4.98 0.41
C CYS A 28 -5.81 4.66 1.05
N ASN A 29 -4.96 3.82 0.43
CA ASN A 29 -3.71 3.36 1.04
C ASN A 29 -2.47 3.67 0.19
N LEU A 30 -2.60 3.79 -1.13
CA LEU A 30 -1.47 4.06 -2.02
C LEU A 30 -1.50 5.47 -2.61
N VAL A 31 -2.69 6.03 -2.87
CA VAL A 31 -2.83 7.38 -3.46
C VAL A 31 -3.01 8.45 -2.38
N ASP A 32 -3.81 8.16 -1.35
CA ASP A 32 -3.99 9.06 -0.21
C ASP A 32 -2.70 9.16 0.63
N ALA A 33 -2.19 10.38 0.85
CA ALA A 33 -0.93 10.63 1.53
C ALA A 33 -0.94 10.15 2.99
N ASP A 34 -2.06 10.28 3.69
CA ASP A 34 -2.21 9.81 5.07
C ASP A 34 -2.33 8.28 5.13
N GLY A 35 -3.06 7.69 4.19
CA GLY A 35 -3.12 6.26 3.95
C GLY A 35 -1.76 5.63 3.72
N TYR A 36 -1.00 6.22 2.80
CA TYR A 36 0.34 5.78 2.45
C TYR A 36 1.31 5.93 3.63
N ALA A 37 1.24 7.06 4.36
CA ALA A 37 2.03 7.25 5.58
C ALA A 37 1.73 6.21 6.65
N ARG A 38 0.47 5.80 6.83
CA ARG A 38 0.11 4.71 7.75
C ARG A 38 0.67 3.36 7.31
N LEU A 39 0.66 3.06 6.01
CA LEU A 39 1.32 1.85 5.49
C LEU A 39 2.83 1.90 5.73
N ALA A 40 3.49 3.00 5.38
CA ALA A 40 4.92 3.20 5.59
C ALA A 40 5.30 3.09 7.07
N GLN A 41 4.47 3.62 7.98
CA GLN A 41 4.69 3.50 9.42
C GLN A 41 4.62 2.04 9.90
N ARG A 42 3.61 1.29 9.43
CA ARG A 42 3.49 -0.15 9.74
C ARG A 42 4.67 -0.94 9.18
N ALA A 43 5.14 -0.58 7.98
CA ALA A 43 6.31 -1.19 7.37
C ALA A 43 7.57 -0.90 8.18
N ALA A 44 7.79 0.35 8.60
CA ALA A 44 8.93 0.76 9.43
C ALA A 44 9.00 0.06 10.79
N ALA A 45 7.87 -0.47 11.27
CA ALA A 45 7.81 -1.27 12.49
C ALA A 45 8.13 -2.76 12.27
N GLN A 46 8.31 -3.22 11.03
CA GLN A 46 8.64 -4.62 10.75
C GLN A 46 10.14 -4.87 10.88
N PRO A 47 10.56 -5.90 11.64
CA PRO A 47 11.98 -6.27 11.76
C PRO A 47 12.62 -6.57 10.40
N ALA A 48 11.90 -7.25 9.51
CA ALA A 48 12.40 -7.57 8.17
C ALA A 48 12.76 -6.32 7.34
N LEU A 49 11.96 -5.25 7.46
CA LEU A 49 12.28 -3.97 6.81
C LEU A 49 13.46 -3.28 7.49
N GLN A 50 13.47 -3.24 8.82
CA GLN A 50 14.55 -2.62 9.60
C GLN A 50 15.92 -3.25 9.29
N ASP A 51 15.97 -4.58 9.22
CA ASP A 51 17.17 -5.35 8.86
C ASP A 51 17.62 -5.07 7.42
N ALA A 52 16.67 -5.03 6.48
CA ALA A 52 16.97 -4.78 5.07
C ALA A 52 17.47 -3.35 4.83
N VAL A 53 16.84 -2.35 5.48
CA VAL A 53 17.26 -0.95 5.42
C VAL A 53 18.63 -0.77 6.08
N ALA A 54 18.88 -1.40 7.23
CA ALA A 54 20.20 -1.34 7.88
C ALA A 54 21.31 -1.91 6.99
N ALA A 55 21.04 -3.04 6.33
CA ALA A 55 21.97 -3.66 5.39
C ALA A 55 22.29 -2.75 4.20
N GLU A 56 21.27 -2.14 3.58
CA GLU A 56 21.47 -1.23 2.44
C GLU A 56 22.20 0.06 2.87
N LEU A 57 21.80 0.69 3.99
CA LEU A 57 22.47 1.88 4.52
C LEU A 57 23.94 1.60 4.81
N SER A 58 24.25 0.47 5.46
CA SER A 58 25.62 0.07 5.74
C SER A 58 26.42 -0.18 4.46
N SER A 59 25.84 -0.89 3.49
CA SER A 59 26.45 -1.16 2.20
C SER A 59 26.77 0.13 1.44
N GLN A 60 25.82 1.06 1.35
CA GLN A 60 26.00 2.37 0.71
C GLN A 60 27.07 3.21 1.40
N ALA A 61 27.04 3.31 2.73
CA ALA A 61 28.03 4.05 3.49
C ALA A 61 29.46 3.50 3.28
N VAL A 62 29.64 2.17 3.35
CA VAL A 62 30.94 1.54 3.11
C VAL A 62 31.42 1.76 1.68
N ARG A 63 30.53 1.66 0.68
CA ARG A 63 30.88 1.95 -0.73
C ARG A 63 31.35 3.39 -0.92
N LEU A 64 30.63 4.35 -0.34
CA LEU A 64 30.94 5.78 -0.46
C LEU A 64 32.29 6.12 0.19
N ILE A 65 32.55 5.61 1.40
CA ILE A 65 33.80 5.86 2.12
C ILE A 65 35.01 5.22 1.41
N ARG A 66 34.85 3.99 0.89
CA ARG A 66 35.90 3.35 0.09
C ARG A 66 36.18 4.07 -1.22
N ALA A 67 35.15 4.61 -1.88
CA ALA A 67 35.31 5.39 -3.10
C ALA A 67 36.13 6.68 -2.87
N GLN A 68 36.12 7.21 -1.64
CA GLN A 68 36.96 8.34 -1.22
C GLN A 68 38.39 7.92 -0.81
N GLY A 69 38.73 6.64 -0.90
CA GLY A 69 40.08 6.12 -0.63
C GLY A 69 40.37 5.78 0.83
N PHE A 70 39.38 5.84 1.72
CA PHE A 70 39.57 5.52 3.13
C PHE A 70 39.38 4.03 3.42
N PRO A 71 40.34 3.37 4.12
CA PRO A 71 40.12 2.03 4.64
C PRO A 71 39.12 2.11 5.80
N ILE A 72 37.99 1.40 5.70
CA ILE A 72 36.99 1.34 6.76
C ILE A 72 36.68 -0.10 7.16
N ASN A 73 36.61 -0.34 8.47
CA ASN A 73 36.02 -1.57 9.00
C ASN A 73 34.49 -1.47 8.84
N PRO A 74 33.83 -2.39 8.12
CA PRO A 74 32.38 -2.32 7.91
C PRO A 74 31.56 -2.64 9.17
N ALA A 75 32.17 -3.26 10.21
CA ALA A 75 31.43 -3.72 11.38
C ALA A 75 30.76 -2.57 12.17
N PRO A 76 31.44 -1.48 12.54
CA PRO A 76 30.82 -0.36 13.26
C PRO A 76 29.72 0.35 12.46
N VAL A 77 29.89 0.44 11.12
CA VAL A 77 28.88 1.03 10.24
C VAL A 77 27.59 0.19 10.24
N ARG A 78 27.73 -1.13 10.23
CA ARG A 78 26.59 -2.05 10.28
C ARG A 78 25.88 -2.01 11.63
N GLU A 79 26.64 -1.92 12.72
CA GLU A 79 26.09 -1.79 14.07
C GLU A 79 25.29 -0.51 14.24
N ALA A 80 25.86 0.63 13.84
CA ALA A 80 25.17 1.92 13.87
C ALA A 80 23.90 1.93 12.99
N ALA A 81 23.95 1.32 11.80
CA ALA A 81 22.78 1.22 10.93
C ALA A 81 21.67 0.35 11.54
N ALA A 82 22.02 -0.76 12.20
CA ALA A 82 21.05 -1.62 12.88
C ALA A 82 20.46 -0.95 14.13
N GLU A 83 21.28 -0.25 14.92
CA GLU A 83 20.81 0.52 16.08
C GLU A 83 19.86 1.64 15.65
N TYR A 84 20.19 2.34 14.57
CA TYR A 84 19.32 3.36 13.99
C TYR A 84 17.96 2.78 13.55
N THR A 85 17.94 1.72 12.73
CA THR A 85 16.66 1.19 12.20
C THR A 85 15.80 0.50 13.27
N ALA A 86 16.41 -0.06 14.31
CA ALA A 86 15.69 -0.54 15.49
C ALA A 86 15.27 0.59 16.44
N GLY A 87 15.82 1.80 16.25
CA GLY A 87 15.62 2.96 17.10
C GLY A 87 14.24 3.63 16.92
N PRO A 88 13.80 4.42 17.92
CA PRO A 88 12.48 5.07 17.91
C PRO A 88 12.35 6.21 16.88
N SER A 89 13.48 6.74 16.40
CA SER A 89 13.53 7.80 15.39
C SER A 89 13.24 7.28 13.98
N PHE A 90 13.61 6.03 13.69
CA PHE A 90 13.52 5.45 12.35
C PHE A 90 12.11 5.45 11.77
N PRO A 91 11.04 5.01 12.46
CA PRO A 91 9.71 4.99 11.86
C PRO A 91 9.21 6.36 11.41
N ALA A 92 9.44 7.41 12.20
CA ALA A 92 9.04 8.76 11.83
C ALA A 92 9.83 9.29 10.63
N GLN A 93 11.14 9.04 10.60
CA GLN A 93 12.01 9.45 9.50
C GLN A 93 11.70 8.67 8.21
N PHE A 94 11.43 7.38 8.30
CA PHE A 94 11.00 6.55 7.18
C PHE A 94 9.68 7.04 6.60
N VAL A 95 8.68 7.36 7.44
CA VAL A 95 7.40 7.92 6.99
C VAL A 95 7.60 9.26 6.30
N LYS A 96 8.42 10.16 6.86
CA LYS A 96 8.71 11.46 6.23
C LYS A 96 9.33 11.24 4.85
N LEU A 97 10.35 10.39 4.76
CA LEU A 97 11.03 10.10 3.52
C LEU A 97 10.08 9.56 2.44
N ASN A 98 9.22 8.62 2.83
CA ASN A 98 8.24 8.04 1.92
C ASN A 98 7.18 9.06 1.50
N ARG A 99 6.73 9.96 2.39
CA ARG A 99 5.83 11.06 2.03
C ARG A 99 6.46 12.01 1.01
N ASP A 100 7.70 12.41 1.23
CA ASP A 100 8.41 13.32 0.32
C ASP A 100 8.51 12.67 -1.09
N GLY A 101 8.83 11.37 -1.16
CA GLY A 101 8.85 10.62 -2.43
C GLY A 101 7.46 10.38 -3.05
N HIS A 102 6.44 10.18 -2.23
CA HIS A 102 5.04 10.01 -2.65
C HIS A 102 4.48 11.29 -3.26
N ASP A 103 4.71 12.43 -2.62
CA ASP A 103 4.36 13.75 -3.12
C ASP A 103 5.12 14.06 -4.42
N TRP A 104 6.41 13.73 -4.50
CA TRP A 104 7.19 13.86 -5.73
C TRP A 104 6.58 13.05 -6.91
N LEU A 105 6.11 11.83 -6.64
CA LEU A 105 5.55 10.94 -7.66
C LEU A 105 4.14 11.33 -8.12
N LEU A 106 3.34 11.94 -7.24
CA LEU A 106 1.93 12.27 -7.46
C LEU A 106 1.67 13.76 -7.73
N SER A 107 2.62 14.64 -7.43
CA SER A 107 2.54 16.07 -7.76
C SER A 107 2.51 16.29 -9.27
N GLY A 108 1.90 17.39 -9.72
CA GLY A 108 1.87 17.75 -11.15
C GLY A 108 3.11 18.51 -11.60
N ASP A 109 4.01 18.81 -10.66
CA ASP A 109 5.11 19.76 -10.84
C ASP A 109 6.40 19.03 -11.22
N ASP A 110 7.12 19.56 -12.21
CA ASP A 110 8.45 19.07 -12.55
C ASP A 110 9.46 19.62 -11.54
N THR A 111 9.59 18.90 -10.42
CA THR A 111 10.48 19.25 -9.30
C THR A 111 11.93 18.77 -9.50
N GLY A 112 12.24 18.18 -10.66
CA GLY A 112 13.56 17.62 -10.94
C GLY A 112 13.81 16.26 -10.26
N PRO A 113 15.04 15.73 -10.29
CA PRO A 113 15.36 14.43 -9.72
C PRO A 113 15.11 14.40 -8.21
N TRP A 114 14.56 13.29 -7.70
CA TRP A 114 14.33 13.14 -6.27
C TRP A 114 15.66 13.04 -5.51
N GLU A 115 15.80 13.92 -4.53
CA GLU A 115 16.95 14.04 -3.64
C GLU A 115 16.54 13.74 -2.20
N ILE A 116 17.29 12.86 -1.52
CA ILE A 116 17.10 12.61 -0.09
C ILE A 116 18.10 13.45 0.69
N ASP A 117 17.62 14.30 1.58
CA ASP A 117 18.46 14.85 2.65
C ASP A 117 18.71 13.77 3.71
N VAL A 118 19.95 13.28 3.76
CA VAL A 118 20.35 12.23 4.70
C VAL A 118 20.80 12.78 6.06
N VAL A 119 20.99 14.09 6.19
CA VAL A 119 21.47 14.72 7.44
C VAL A 119 20.58 14.41 8.65
N PRO A 120 19.23 14.42 8.56
CA PRO A 120 18.37 14.03 9.68
C PRO A 120 18.61 12.60 10.19
N MET A 121 18.96 11.66 9.29
CA MET A 121 19.29 10.27 9.65
C MET A 121 20.66 10.21 10.34
N LEU A 122 21.64 10.95 9.81
CA LEU A 122 22.99 11.00 10.35
C LEU A 122 23.09 11.74 11.71
N ARG A 123 22.09 12.57 12.04
CA ARG A 123 21.96 13.22 13.36
C ARG A 123 21.40 12.29 14.43
N ASP A 124 20.94 11.10 14.08
CA ASP A 124 20.55 10.11 15.08
C ASP A 124 21.76 9.73 15.96
N LYS A 125 21.51 9.38 17.22
CA LYS A 125 22.56 9.08 18.20
C LYS A 125 23.50 7.97 17.72
N ALA A 126 22.97 6.95 17.05
CA ALA A 126 23.75 5.82 16.56
C ALA A 126 24.80 6.26 15.52
N PHE A 127 24.44 7.16 14.60
CA PHE A 127 25.37 7.71 13.62
C PHE A 127 26.23 8.84 14.19
N ALA A 128 25.70 9.66 15.09
CA ALA A 128 26.44 10.76 15.71
C ALA A 128 27.64 10.26 16.53
N GLN A 129 27.49 9.13 17.24
CA GLN A 129 28.58 8.51 17.98
C GLN A 129 29.67 8.01 17.03
N LEU A 130 29.28 7.29 15.97
CA LEU A 130 30.21 6.82 14.95
C LEU A 130 30.95 7.98 14.27
N LEU A 131 30.26 9.05 13.87
CA LEU A 131 30.86 10.21 13.20
C LEU A 131 31.79 11.01 14.13
N GLY A 132 31.46 11.06 15.43
CA GLY A 132 32.31 11.67 16.45
C GLY A 132 33.66 10.97 16.60
N ASP A 133 33.68 9.63 16.55
CA ASP A 133 34.92 8.83 16.63
C ASP A 133 35.87 9.07 15.44
N TYR A 134 35.33 9.48 14.28
CA TYR A 134 36.11 9.85 13.10
C TYR A 134 36.27 11.38 12.92
N ASN A 135 35.85 12.19 13.90
CA ASN A 135 35.91 13.66 13.89
C ASN A 135 35.28 14.30 12.64
N VAL A 136 34.18 13.72 12.14
CA VAL A 136 33.46 14.18 10.94
C VAL A 136 32.36 15.17 11.34
N ALA A 137 32.47 16.41 10.87
CA ALA A 137 31.41 17.41 11.05
C ALA A 137 30.31 17.24 9.97
N LEU A 138 29.06 17.13 10.40
CA LEU A 138 27.91 17.06 9.50
C LEU A 138 27.57 18.45 8.94
N PRO A 139 27.39 18.60 7.61
CA PRO A 139 26.87 19.84 7.03
C PRO A 139 25.41 20.08 7.43
N ALA A 140 24.90 21.29 7.15
CA ALA A 140 23.51 21.66 7.44
C ALA A 140 22.49 20.81 6.68
N SER A 141 22.82 20.43 5.44
CA SER A 141 22.08 19.50 4.59
C SER A 141 23.06 18.71 3.71
N MET A 142 22.69 17.49 3.32
CA MET A 142 23.44 16.65 2.38
C MET A 142 22.42 15.87 1.57
N THR A 143 22.22 16.29 0.31
CA THR A 143 21.30 15.62 -0.58
C THR A 143 22.00 14.53 -1.37
N VAL A 144 21.41 13.34 -1.37
CA VAL A 144 21.81 12.22 -2.21
C VAL A 144 20.75 12.05 -3.30
N PRO A 145 21.10 12.24 -4.58
CA PRO A 145 20.16 11.97 -5.67
C PRO A 145 19.95 10.46 -5.76
N LEU A 146 18.69 10.03 -5.70
CA LEU A 146 18.38 8.60 -5.75
C LEU A 146 18.21 8.03 -7.16
N THR A 147 18.15 8.87 -8.20
CA THR A 147 17.72 8.40 -9.53
C THR A 147 18.71 8.73 -10.64
N PRO A 148 19.43 7.75 -11.20
CA PRO A 148 19.98 7.80 -12.55
C PRO A 148 18.97 7.19 -13.54
N THR A 149 18.54 7.97 -14.55
CA THR A 149 17.91 7.56 -15.83
C THR A 149 16.65 6.67 -15.79
N SER A 150 15.50 7.35 -15.92
CA SER A 150 14.45 7.10 -16.93
C SER A 150 13.80 5.70 -17.03
N THR A 151 12.73 5.50 -16.25
CA THR A 151 11.51 4.86 -16.75
C THR A 151 10.35 5.86 -16.63
N GLU A 152 9.32 5.80 -17.49
CA GLU A 152 8.20 6.76 -17.49
C GLU A 152 7.45 6.89 -16.15
N VAL A 153 7.59 5.88 -15.27
CA VAL A 153 6.96 5.83 -13.94
C VAL A 153 7.83 6.47 -12.87
N THR A 154 9.16 6.47 -13.02
CA THR A 154 10.11 7.08 -12.08
C THR A 154 10.49 8.49 -12.55
N ARG A 155 9.48 9.33 -12.75
CA ARG A 155 9.65 10.75 -13.08
C ARG A 155 8.76 11.60 -12.17
N PRO A 156 9.09 12.89 -11.98
CA PRO A 156 8.23 13.81 -11.25
C PRO A 156 6.81 13.76 -11.84
N GLY A 157 5.82 13.55 -11.00
CA GLY A 157 4.42 13.43 -11.42
C GLY A 157 4.08 12.26 -12.33
N GLY A 158 4.91 11.21 -12.38
CA GLY A 158 4.65 10.00 -13.16
C GLY A 158 3.30 9.34 -12.87
N LEU A 159 2.77 9.51 -11.66
CA LEU A 159 1.46 9.01 -11.24
C LEU A 159 0.42 10.12 -11.01
N HIS A 160 0.69 11.35 -11.41
CA HIS A 160 -0.20 12.50 -11.19
C HIS A 160 -1.63 12.28 -11.72
N ARG A 161 -1.76 11.61 -12.87
CA ARG A 161 -3.09 11.26 -13.44
C ARG A 161 -3.91 10.41 -12.47
N PHE A 162 -3.30 9.48 -11.74
CA PHE A 162 -3.98 8.67 -10.74
C PHE A 162 -4.36 9.49 -9.50
N ALA A 163 -3.54 10.46 -9.09
CA ALA A 163 -3.87 11.38 -8.01
C ALA A 163 -5.13 12.21 -8.34
N VAL A 164 -5.24 12.72 -9.57
CA VAL A 164 -6.34 13.60 -10.00
C VAL A 164 -7.62 12.82 -10.30
N TRP A 165 -7.53 11.71 -11.05
CA TRP A 165 -8.71 10.97 -11.51
C TRP A 165 -9.09 9.80 -10.59
N GLY A 166 -8.17 9.29 -9.78
CA GLY A 166 -8.40 8.18 -8.86
C GLY A 166 -9.56 8.43 -7.88
N PRO A 167 -9.66 9.60 -7.21
CA PRO A 167 -10.74 9.88 -6.28
C PRO A 167 -12.12 9.84 -6.95
N SER A 168 -12.26 10.46 -8.12
CA SER A 168 -13.53 10.52 -8.84
C SER A 168 -13.92 9.16 -9.41
N LEU A 169 -12.96 8.40 -9.96
CA LEU A 169 -13.19 7.03 -10.42
C LEU A 169 -13.65 6.11 -9.29
N SER A 170 -12.99 6.19 -8.12
CA SER A 170 -13.37 5.42 -6.94
C SER A 170 -14.80 5.77 -6.49
N LEU A 171 -15.15 7.05 -6.44
CA LEU A 171 -16.50 7.49 -6.10
C LEU A 171 -17.56 6.98 -7.08
N VAL A 172 -17.27 7.03 -8.39
CA VAL A 172 -18.16 6.50 -9.45
C VAL A 172 -18.36 4.99 -9.29
N LEU A 173 -17.30 4.24 -9.00
CA LEU A 173 -17.37 2.79 -8.80
C LEU A 173 -18.19 2.41 -7.55
N VAL A 174 -18.00 3.13 -6.44
CA VAL A 174 -18.82 2.97 -5.23
C VAL A 174 -20.29 3.28 -5.51
N ALA A 175 -20.56 4.41 -6.18
CA ALA A 175 -21.92 4.82 -6.52
C ALA A 175 -22.60 3.79 -7.46
N LEU A 176 -21.87 3.30 -8.46
CA LEU A 176 -22.35 2.29 -9.40
C LEU A 176 -22.66 0.96 -8.70
N THR A 177 -21.76 0.49 -7.83
CA THR A 177 -21.97 -0.72 -7.03
C THR A 177 -23.22 -0.60 -6.17
N GLY A 178 -23.38 0.52 -5.46
CA GLY A 178 -24.55 0.81 -4.63
C GLY A 178 -25.85 0.90 -5.45
N LEU A 179 -25.80 1.56 -6.62
CA LEU A 179 -26.93 1.67 -7.54
C LEU A 179 -27.35 0.30 -8.07
N CYS A 180 -26.41 -0.53 -8.53
CA CYS A 180 -26.70 -1.88 -8.99
C CYS A 180 -27.33 -2.72 -7.87
N ALA A 181 -26.79 -2.67 -6.66
CA ALA A 181 -27.37 -3.37 -5.50
C ALA A 181 -28.80 -2.89 -5.19
N ALA A 182 -29.06 -1.58 -5.21
CA ALA A 182 -30.39 -1.02 -4.99
C ALA A 182 -31.37 -1.47 -6.08
N LEU A 183 -30.95 -1.46 -7.35
CA LEU A 183 -31.74 -1.93 -8.48
C LEU A 183 -32.03 -3.43 -8.41
N THR A 184 -31.10 -4.26 -7.91
CA THR A 184 -31.35 -5.67 -7.61
C THR A 184 -32.51 -5.83 -6.63
N ILE A 185 -32.49 -5.08 -5.52
CA ILE A 185 -33.53 -5.15 -4.48
C ILE A 185 -34.87 -4.64 -5.02
N ALA A 186 -34.88 -3.55 -5.80
CA ALA A 186 -36.08 -2.95 -6.37
C ALA A 186 -36.76 -3.86 -7.42
N ALA A 187 -35.96 -4.51 -8.27
CA ALA A 187 -36.47 -5.42 -9.30
C ALA A 187 -36.98 -6.76 -8.70
N ALA A 188 -36.40 -7.18 -7.57
CA ALA A 188 -36.72 -8.46 -6.93
C ALA A 188 -38.14 -8.54 -6.38
N ARG A 189 -38.78 -9.70 -6.54
CA ARG A 189 -40.12 -9.98 -5.99
C ARG A 189 -40.08 -10.23 -4.47
N HIS A 190 -38.95 -10.70 -3.94
CA HIS A 190 -38.75 -11.00 -2.52
C HIS A 190 -37.47 -10.30 -2.02
N ARG A 191 -37.63 -9.19 -1.29
CA ARG A 191 -36.51 -8.34 -0.83
C ARG A 191 -35.50 -9.09 0.05
N GLY A 192 -35.94 -10.00 0.91
CA GLY A 192 -35.05 -10.82 1.74
C GLY A 192 -34.12 -11.72 0.92
N ARG A 193 -34.64 -12.36 -0.14
CA ARG A 193 -33.82 -13.19 -1.04
C ARG A 193 -32.79 -12.36 -1.81
N ALA A 194 -33.16 -11.13 -2.22
CA ALA A 194 -32.24 -10.21 -2.89
C ALA A 194 -31.11 -9.72 -1.98
N LEU A 195 -31.42 -9.41 -0.72
CA LEU A 195 -30.41 -9.08 0.29
C LEU A 195 -29.46 -10.27 0.52
N ALA A 196 -30.00 -11.48 0.66
CA ALA A 196 -29.18 -12.67 0.82
C ALA A 196 -28.27 -12.92 -0.39
N SER A 197 -28.78 -12.75 -1.62
CA SER A 197 -27.94 -12.93 -2.82
C SER A 197 -26.84 -11.88 -2.93
N LEU A 198 -27.09 -10.62 -2.56
CA LEU A 198 -26.03 -9.61 -2.50
C LEU A 198 -24.99 -9.94 -1.41
N GLY A 199 -25.42 -10.56 -0.30
CA GLY A 199 -24.50 -11.08 0.72
C GLY A 199 -23.59 -12.17 0.17
N VAL A 200 -24.15 -13.08 -0.64
CA VAL A 200 -23.38 -14.09 -1.39
C VAL A 200 -22.37 -13.42 -2.34
N SER A 201 -22.72 -12.33 -3.01
CA SER A 201 -21.76 -11.55 -3.81
C SER A 201 -20.58 -11.06 -2.97
N GLY A 202 -20.85 -10.49 -1.79
CA GLY A 202 -19.80 -10.07 -0.86
C GLY A 202 -18.89 -11.22 -0.44
N LEU A 203 -19.47 -12.39 -0.17
CA LEU A 203 -18.71 -13.61 0.15
C LEU A 203 -17.86 -14.08 -1.03
N LEU A 204 -18.42 -14.11 -2.24
CA LEU A 204 -17.71 -14.51 -3.45
C LEU A 204 -16.54 -13.58 -3.75
N VAL A 205 -16.77 -12.25 -3.69
CA VAL A 205 -15.72 -11.27 -3.96
C VAL A 205 -14.63 -11.31 -2.89
N GLY A 206 -15.01 -11.42 -1.61
CA GLY A 206 -14.05 -11.55 -0.51
C GLY A 206 -13.17 -12.80 -0.65
N ALA A 207 -13.76 -13.94 -0.98
CA ALA A 207 -13.03 -15.20 -1.17
C ALA A 207 -12.17 -15.19 -2.45
N ALA A 208 -12.72 -14.71 -3.57
CA ALA A 208 -11.97 -14.59 -4.82
C ALA A 208 -10.82 -13.58 -4.70
N GLY A 209 -10.99 -12.53 -3.88
CA GLY A 209 -9.95 -11.54 -3.62
C GLY A 209 -8.69 -12.13 -3.01
N TRP A 210 -8.81 -13.13 -2.13
CA TRP A 210 -7.67 -13.85 -1.56
C TRP A 210 -6.83 -14.53 -2.66
N SER A 211 -7.48 -15.23 -3.59
CA SER A 211 -6.79 -15.80 -4.75
C SER A 211 -6.24 -14.73 -5.70
N GLY A 212 -6.93 -13.60 -5.82
CA GLY A 212 -6.47 -12.45 -6.62
C GLY A 212 -5.16 -11.85 -6.08
N ILE A 213 -4.99 -11.80 -4.76
CA ILE A 213 -3.76 -11.34 -4.11
C ILE A 213 -2.56 -12.21 -4.49
N GLU A 214 -2.73 -13.54 -4.46
CA GLU A 214 -1.67 -14.47 -4.86
C GLU A 214 -1.24 -14.24 -6.33
N VAL A 215 -2.18 -13.96 -7.22
CA VAL A 215 -1.87 -13.60 -8.61
C VAL A 215 -1.13 -12.26 -8.68
N ALA A 216 -1.59 -11.24 -7.95
CA ALA A 216 -0.92 -9.93 -7.88
C ALA A 216 0.52 -10.04 -7.33
N ARG A 217 0.73 -10.88 -6.31
CA ARG A 217 2.05 -11.16 -5.72
C ARG A 217 2.99 -11.78 -6.74
N ARG A 218 2.50 -12.68 -7.60
CA ARG A 218 3.33 -13.24 -8.69
C ARG A 218 3.77 -12.17 -9.69
N TYR A 219 2.88 -11.27 -10.10
CA TYR A 219 3.24 -10.15 -10.98
C TYR A 219 4.24 -9.21 -10.31
N LEU A 220 4.01 -8.87 -9.03
CA LEU A 220 4.94 -8.05 -8.26
C LEU A 220 6.31 -8.71 -8.17
N ASN A 221 6.37 -10.00 -7.86
CA ASN A 221 7.62 -10.77 -7.81
C ASN A 221 8.36 -10.78 -9.16
N GLN A 222 7.65 -10.83 -10.29
CA GLN A 222 8.28 -10.75 -11.61
C GLN A 222 8.97 -9.39 -11.84
N VAL A 223 8.38 -8.29 -11.37
CA VAL A 223 8.98 -6.96 -11.43
C VAL A 223 10.13 -6.82 -10.42
N LEU A 224 9.92 -7.25 -9.17
CA LEU A 224 10.92 -7.18 -8.10
C LEU A 224 12.13 -8.07 -8.35
N ASN A 225 12.00 -9.14 -9.14
CA ASN A 225 13.14 -9.94 -9.58
C ASN A 225 14.16 -9.14 -10.42
N GLN A 226 13.80 -7.96 -10.92
CA GLN A 226 14.71 -7.04 -11.60
C GLN A 226 15.54 -6.21 -10.61
N ALA A 227 15.10 -6.08 -9.36
CA ALA A 227 15.84 -5.40 -8.31
C ALA A 227 16.85 -6.35 -7.65
N THR A 228 18.09 -5.89 -7.50
CA THR A 228 19.18 -6.64 -6.89
C THR A 228 19.34 -6.33 -5.40
N GLY A 229 19.71 -7.35 -4.62
CA GLY A 229 20.19 -7.17 -3.24
C GLY A 229 19.12 -6.77 -2.23
N ASP A 230 19.47 -5.83 -1.34
CA ASP A 230 18.68 -5.46 -0.15
C ASP A 230 17.46 -4.62 -0.49
N ILE A 231 17.48 -3.89 -1.62
CA ILE A 231 16.33 -3.14 -2.15
C ILE A 231 15.12 -4.06 -2.39
N ARG A 232 15.36 -5.30 -2.85
CA ARG A 232 14.30 -6.30 -2.98
C ARG A 232 13.71 -6.67 -1.63
N ARG A 233 14.54 -6.90 -0.61
CA ARG A 233 14.07 -7.25 0.74
C ARG A 233 13.25 -6.11 1.36
N ILE A 234 13.63 -4.87 1.11
CA ILE A 234 12.87 -3.68 1.51
C ILE A 234 11.50 -3.69 0.82
N ALA A 235 11.46 -3.89 -0.50
CA ALA A 235 10.22 -3.92 -1.27
C ALA A 235 9.30 -5.07 -0.86
N ASP A 236 9.84 -6.27 -0.60
CA ASP A 236 9.10 -7.44 -0.13
C ASP A 236 8.43 -7.16 1.23
N ALA A 237 9.15 -6.56 2.18
CA ALA A 237 8.59 -6.22 3.49
C ALA A 237 7.47 -5.17 3.39
N VAL A 238 7.62 -4.15 2.55
CA VAL A 238 6.54 -3.16 2.30
C VAL A 238 5.35 -3.84 1.62
N ALA A 239 5.59 -4.76 0.67
CA ALA A 239 4.54 -5.50 -0.01
C ALA A 239 3.76 -6.41 0.94
N ASP A 240 4.42 -7.08 1.89
CA ASP A 240 3.76 -7.90 2.89
C ASP A 240 2.80 -7.07 3.79
N VAL A 241 3.18 -5.83 4.14
CA VAL A 241 2.29 -4.91 4.88
C VAL A 241 1.08 -4.51 4.04
N ALA A 242 1.30 -4.21 2.76
CA ALA A 242 0.24 -3.85 1.83
C ALA A 242 -0.73 -5.02 1.62
N GLU A 243 -0.21 -6.23 1.44
CA GLU A 243 -0.96 -7.48 1.35
C GLU A 243 -1.82 -7.70 2.60
N ALA A 244 -1.24 -7.58 3.79
CA ALA A 244 -1.95 -7.71 5.05
C ALA A 244 -3.09 -6.68 5.19
N SER A 245 -2.86 -5.43 4.75
CA SER A 245 -3.88 -4.38 4.72
C SER A 245 -5.04 -4.74 3.78
N LEU A 246 -4.75 -5.27 2.59
CA LEU A 246 -5.78 -5.67 1.64
C LEU A 246 -6.57 -6.90 2.13
N HIS A 247 -5.90 -7.88 2.74
CA HIS A 247 -6.56 -9.00 3.41
C HIS A 247 -7.53 -8.52 4.49
N GLN A 248 -7.19 -7.47 5.24
CA GLN A 248 -8.11 -6.89 6.23
C GLN A 248 -9.40 -6.35 5.57
N TRP A 249 -9.30 -5.67 4.43
CA TRP A 249 -10.48 -5.18 3.68
C TRP A 249 -11.35 -6.34 3.15
N LEU A 250 -10.72 -7.40 2.65
CA LEU A 250 -11.42 -8.60 2.21
C LEU A 250 -12.13 -9.30 3.37
N ASN A 251 -11.49 -9.39 4.55
CA ASN A 251 -12.12 -9.96 5.74
C ASN A 251 -13.32 -9.16 6.21
N VAL A 252 -13.25 -7.82 6.17
CA VAL A 252 -14.39 -6.94 6.48
C VAL A 252 -15.51 -7.16 5.45
N THR A 253 -15.18 -7.32 4.17
CA THR A 253 -16.15 -7.60 3.10
C THR A 253 -16.83 -8.96 3.29
N LEU A 254 -16.06 -10.00 3.64
CA LEU A 254 -16.58 -11.33 3.96
C LEU A 254 -17.55 -11.26 5.15
N ALA A 255 -17.16 -10.57 6.23
CA ALA A 255 -18.00 -10.40 7.41
C ALA A 255 -19.30 -9.65 7.08
N ALA A 256 -19.21 -8.54 6.34
CA ALA A 256 -20.37 -7.77 5.89
C ALA A 256 -21.30 -8.63 5.00
N GLY A 257 -20.73 -9.39 4.07
CA GLY A 257 -21.45 -10.35 3.23
C GLY A 257 -22.20 -11.39 4.07
N ALA A 258 -21.53 -12.01 5.04
CA ALA A 258 -22.12 -13.00 5.94
C ALA A 258 -23.30 -12.43 6.75
N VAL A 259 -23.13 -11.24 7.34
CA VAL A 259 -24.20 -10.54 8.06
C VAL A 259 -25.38 -10.27 7.11
N MET A 260 -25.12 -9.81 5.89
CA MET A 260 -26.16 -9.51 4.91
C MET A 260 -26.92 -10.76 4.45
N VAL A 261 -26.24 -11.92 4.33
CA VAL A 261 -26.90 -13.22 4.11
C VAL A 261 -27.85 -13.54 5.26
N LEU A 262 -27.38 -13.48 6.51
CA LEU A 262 -28.20 -13.81 7.68
C LEU A 262 -29.43 -12.92 7.80
N VAL A 263 -29.26 -11.60 7.63
CA VAL A 263 -30.36 -10.63 7.62
C VAL A 263 -31.33 -10.90 6.48
N GLY A 264 -30.82 -11.15 5.27
CA GLY A 264 -31.65 -11.45 4.11
C GLY A 264 -32.50 -12.71 4.31
N VAL A 265 -31.92 -13.78 4.87
CA VAL A 265 -32.62 -15.02 5.20
C VAL A 265 -33.69 -14.78 6.26
N ALA A 266 -33.37 -14.09 7.35
CA ALA A 266 -34.35 -13.76 8.40
C ALA A 266 -35.54 -12.97 7.86
N VAL A 267 -35.29 -11.95 7.04
CA VAL A 267 -36.34 -11.15 6.37
C VAL A 267 -37.17 -12.01 5.42
N ALA A 268 -36.56 -12.97 4.71
CA ALA A 268 -37.27 -13.88 3.82
C ALA A 268 -38.20 -14.83 4.58
N LEU A 269 -37.75 -15.37 5.72
CA LEU A 269 -38.54 -16.25 6.59
C LEU A 269 -39.73 -15.49 7.21
N LEU A 270 -39.50 -14.30 7.77
CA LEU A 270 -40.56 -13.46 8.34
C LEU A 270 -41.60 -13.04 7.29
N GLY A 271 -41.16 -12.74 6.06
CA GLY A 271 -42.05 -12.41 4.96
C GLY A 271 -42.88 -13.60 4.44
N ALA A 272 -42.42 -14.83 4.64
CA ALA A 272 -43.15 -16.05 4.32
C ALA A 272 -44.18 -16.40 5.39
N MET A 273 -43.91 -16.12 6.67
CA MET A 273 -44.84 -16.37 7.79
C MET A 273 -46.02 -15.38 7.85
N ARG A 274 -45.89 -14.20 7.25
CA ARG A 274 -46.95 -13.17 7.20
C ARG A 274 -47.89 -13.30 5.99
N ARG A 275 -47.72 -14.32 5.16
CA ARG A 275 -48.57 -14.62 3.99
C ARG A 275 -49.32 -15.91 4.21
#